data_AF-X1JG49-F1
#
_entry.id   AF-X1JG49-F1
#
_cell.length_a   1.000
_cell.length_b   1.000
_cell.length_c   1.000
_cell.angle_alpha   90.00
_cell.angle_beta   90.00
_cell.angle_gamma   90.00
#
_symmetry.space_group_name_H-M   'P 1'
#
loop_
_entity.id
_entity.type
_entity.pdbx_description
1 polymer ?
#
loop_
_entity_poly.entity_id
_entity_poly.type
_entity_poly.pdbx_seq_one_letter_code
_entity_poly.pdbx_strand_id
1 'polypeptide(L)'
;PDVLDTWFSSALWPFSTLGWPEETDDLKCFYPTSVLVTSFDIIFFWVARMIMMGLKFCGDVPFKQVYINPLITDAEGRKMSKSKENVIDPLTVVDEYGSDALRITLASLTIQGSYISLSEERIKGFRNFANKIWNVSRFSIMNLADFNINTIEKNKLKMTLADKWIISRLNESIKKCTDYLNEYKFGEAAKTIYEFTWNEFCDWYIEFIKPRLYQEKDKIERQTAQYILWITLENTLRLLHPFMPFITEEIWQK
;
A
#
# COMPACT_ATOMS: atom_id res chain seq x y z
N PRO A 1 7.27 -42.37 22.79
CA PRO A 1 6.71 -41.17 23.46
C PRO A 1 5.82 -40.39 22.51
N ASP A 2 4.64 -39.98 22.99
CA ASP A 2 3.67 -39.23 22.17
C ASP A 2 4.09 -37.76 22.04
N VAL A 3 3.68 -37.13 20.93
CA VAL A 3 3.91 -35.72 20.62
C VAL A 3 2.60 -35.06 20.19
N LEU A 4 2.51 -33.74 20.35
CA LEU A 4 1.34 -32.97 19.93
C LEU A 4 1.39 -32.66 18.43
N ASP A 5 0.20 -32.58 17.83
CA ASP A 5 -0.01 -32.10 16.45
C ASP A 5 0.47 -30.64 16.32
N THR A 6 1.18 -30.31 15.25
CA THR A 6 1.60 -28.92 14.96
C THR A 6 0.42 -27.96 14.91
N TRP A 7 -0.75 -28.42 14.47
CA TRP A 7 -1.96 -27.59 14.49
C TRP A 7 -2.51 -27.34 15.89
N PHE A 8 -2.12 -28.14 16.90
CA PHE A 8 -2.47 -27.86 18.29
C PHE A 8 -1.73 -26.62 18.79
N SER A 9 -0.41 -26.54 18.61
CA SER A 9 0.36 -25.36 19.04
C SER A 9 -0.01 -24.12 18.23
N SER A 10 -0.16 -24.22 16.90
CA SER A 10 -0.57 -23.11 16.05
C SER A 10 -1.96 -22.56 16.38
N ALA A 11 -2.86 -23.38 16.94
CA ALA A 11 -4.18 -22.93 17.38
C ALA A 11 -4.13 -22.02 18.63
N LEU A 12 -3.03 -22.03 19.37
CA LEU A 12 -2.84 -21.17 20.56
C LEU A 12 -2.24 -19.80 20.19
N TRP A 13 -1.89 -19.58 18.92
CA TRP A 13 -1.17 -18.39 18.45
C TRP A 13 -1.72 -17.04 18.93
N PRO A 14 -3.04 -16.77 18.88
CA PRO A 14 -3.59 -15.43 19.15
C PRO A 14 -3.38 -14.92 20.58
N PHE A 15 -3.07 -15.81 21.52
CA PHE A 15 -2.91 -15.48 22.94
C PHE A 15 -1.58 -15.97 23.51
N SER A 16 -1.04 -17.10 23.03
CA SER A 16 0.29 -17.57 23.47
C SER A 16 1.42 -16.61 23.09
N THR A 17 1.29 -15.91 21.95
CA THR A 17 2.26 -14.87 21.55
C THR A 17 2.20 -13.62 22.41
N LEU A 18 1.10 -13.43 23.15
CA LEU A 18 0.90 -12.32 24.07
C LEU A 18 1.29 -12.69 25.51
N GLY A 19 1.87 -13.88 25.73
CA GLY A 19 2.34 -14.32 27.05
C GLY A 19 1.37 -15.20 27.84
N TRP A 20 0.24 -15.61 27.25
CA TRP A 20 -0.59 -16.68 27.83
C TRP A 20 0.26 -17.97 28.01
N PRO A 21 0.15 -18.69 29.14
CA PRO A 21 -0.96 -18.68 30.11
C PRO A 21 -0.91 -17.59 31.18
N GLU A 22 0.12 -16.75 31.21
CA GLU A 22 0.21 -15.65 32.17
C GLU A 22 -0.73 -14.49 31.79
N GLU A 23 -1.20 -13.74 32.78
CA GLU A 23 -2.07 -12.57 32.59
C GLU A 23 -1.28 -11.29 32.33
N THR A 24 -0.53 -11.27 31.23
CA THR A 24 0.30 -10.12 30.83
C THR A 24 -0.55 -8.90 30.43
N ASP A 25 0.07 -7.73 30.45
CA ASP A 25 -0.55 -6.49 29.96
C ASP A 25 -0.80 -6.54 28.44
N ASP A 26 0.06 -7.21 27.68
CA ASP A 26 -0.12 -7.40 26.23
C ASP A 26 -1.36 -8.25 25.93
N LEU A 27 -1.59 -9.33 26.68
CA LEU A 27 -2.78 -10.16 26.53
C LEU A 27 -4.05 -9.35 26.82
N LYS A 28 -4.03 -8.54 27.88
CA LYS A 28 -5.16 -7.66 28.24
C LYS A 28 -5.41 -6.55 27.22
N CYS A 29 -4.35 -6.02 26.61
CA CYS A 29 -4.44 -4.90 25.68
C CYS A 29 -4.84 -5.33 24.27
N PHE A 30 -4.28 -6.44 23.78
CA PHE A 30 -4.35 -6.80 22.36
C PHE A 30 -5.24 -8.01 22.04
N TYR A 31 -5.76 -8.72 23.06
CA TYR A 31 -6.78 -9.75 22.87
C TYR A 31 -8.18 -9.20 23.18
N PRO A 32 -9.18 -9.38 22.30
CA PRO A 32 -9.11 -10.04 21.00
C PRO A 32 -8.48 -9.16 19.90
N THR A 33 -7.76 -9.79 18.96
CA THR A 33 -7.08 -9.07 17.87
C THR A 33 -8.07 -8.51 16.83
N SER A 34 -7.64 -7.53 16.03
CA SER A 34 -8.54 -6.86 15.07
C SER A 34 -8.84 -7.72 13.83
N VAL A 35 -7.81 -8.15 13.11
CA VAL A 35 -7.95 -8.84 11.81
C VAL A 35 -6.96 -9.99 11.73
N LEU A 36 -7.44 -11.19 11.41
CA LEU A 36 -6.60 -12.30 10.96
C LEU A 36 -6.52 -12.28 9.43
N VAL A 37 -5.31 -12.17 8.88
CA VAL A 37 -5.04 -12.29 7.45
C VAL A 37 -4.51 -13.68 7.14
N THR A 38 -5.19 -14.42 6.26
CA THR A 38 -4.79 -15.78 5.86
C THR A 38 -5.45 -16.19 4.55
N SER A 39 -5.22 -17.42 4.07
CA SER A 39 -5.81 -17.98 2.87
C SER A 39 -6.84 -19.08 3.18
N PHE A 40 -7.68 -19.38 2.18
CA PHE A 40 -8.81 -20.30 2.35
C PHE A 40 -8.40 -21.78 2.59
N ASP A 41 -7.17 -22.15 2.21
CA ASP A 41 -6.64 -23.52 2.29
C ASP A 41 -6.39 -23.99 3.74
N ILE A 42 -6.25 -23.07 4.70
CA ILE A 42 -6.03 -23.40 6.11
C ILE A 42 -7.14 -22.90 7.05
N ILE A 43 -8.33 -22.59 6.52
CA ILE A 43 -9.48 -22.17 7.34
C ILE A 43 -9.82 -23.21 8.42
N PHE A 44 -9.93 -24.49 8.06
CA PHE A 44 -10.27 -25.54 9.02
C PHE A 44 -9.10 -25.98 9.90
N PHE A 45 -7.88 -25.98 9.35
CA PHE A 45 -6.70 -26.41 10.08
C PHE A 45 -6.21 -25.38 11.08
N TRP A 46 -6.42 -24.09 10.82
CA TRP A 46 -5.88 -23.01 11.63
C TRP A 46 -6.95 -22.08 12.19
N VAL A 47 -7.73 -21.41 11.32
CA VAL A 47 -8.71 -20.38 11.75
C VAL A 47 -9.75 -20.96 12.71
N ALA A 48 -10.38 -22.07 12.32
CA ALA A 48 -11.38 -22.74 13.15
C ALA A 48 -10.80 -23.23 14.48
N ARG A 49 -9.57 -23.76 14.46
CA ARG A 49 -8.91 -24.23 15.69
C ARG A 49 -8.54 -23.08 16.62
N MET A 50 -8.07 -21.95 16.10
CA MET A 50 -7.83 -20.75 16.90
C MET A 50 -9.12 -20.24 17.56
N ILE A 51 -10.25 -20.26 16.83
CA ILE A 51 -11.55 -19.88 17.40
C ILE A 51 -11.94 -20.83 18.54
N MET A 52 -11.81 -22.14 18.34
CA MET A 52 -12.11 -23.13 19.37
C MET A 52 -11.25 -22.94 20.62
N MET A 53 -9.93 -22.74 20.45
CA MET A 53 -9.01 -22.59 21.57
C MET A 53 -9.17 -21.24 22.27
N GLY A 54 -9.41 -20.15 21.54
CA GLY A 54 -9.68 -18.83 22.10
C GLY A 54 -10.97 -18.83 22.94
N LEU A 55 -12.05 -19.41 22.42
CA LEU A 55 -13.30 -19.57 23.18
C LEU A 55 -13.12 -20.47 24.40
N LYS A 56 -12.29 -21.51 24.30
CA LYS A 56 -12.06 -22.46 25.40
C LYS A 56 -11.20 -21.88 26.53
N PHE A 57 -10.11 -21.20 26.19
CA PHE A 57 -9.09 -20.77 27.17
C PHE A 57 -9.19 -19.30 27.56
N CYS A 58 -9.68 -18.44 26.67
CA CYS A 58 -9.77 -16.99 26.88
C CYS A 58 -11.21 -16.50 27.00
N GLY A 59 -12.22 -17.33 26.67
CA GLY A 59 -13.64 -16.99 26.82
C GLY A 59 -14.19 -15.99 25.80
N ASP A 60 -13.38 -15.58 24.82
CA ASP A 60 -13.76 -14.65 23.73
C ASP A 60 -13.13 -15.11 22.40
N VAL A 61 -13.61 -14.57 21.28
CA VAL A 61 -13.06 -14.86 19.95
C VAL A 61 -11.62 -14.34 19.82
N PRO A 62 -10.71 -15.03 19.11
CA PRO A 62 -9.32 -14.60 18.97
C PRO A 62 -9.11 -13.36 18.08
N PHE A 63 -10.04 -13.12 17.15
CA PHE A 63 -10.01 -12.03 16.19
C PHE A 63 -11.43 -11.59 15.83
N LYS A 64 -11.62 -10.28 15.60
CA LYS A 64 -12.94 -9.70 15.23
C LYS A 64 -13.28 -9.86 13.76
N GLN A 65 -12.27 -9.89 12.89
CA GLN A 65 -12.44 -10.04 11.45
C GLN A 65 -11.43 -11.05 10.89
N VAL A 66 -11.82 -11.74 9.81
CA VAL A 66 -10.94 -12.63 9.05
C VAL A 66 -10.91 -12.16 7.61
N TYR A 67 -9.73 -11.76 7.13
CA TYR A 67 -9.50 -11.43 5.74
C TYR A 67 -8.88 -12.62 5.03
N ILE A 68 -9.58 -13.13 4.01
CA ILE A 68 -9.14 -14.29 3.23
C ILE A 68 -8.52 -13.81 1.92
N ASN A 69 -7.20 -13.88 1.81
CA ASN A 69 -6.50 -13.52 0.58
C ASN A 69 -6.46 -14.70 -0.43
N PRO A 70 -6.37 -14.40 -1.73
CA PRO A 70 -6.19 -15.41 -2.76
C PRO A 70 -4.84 -16.14 -2.63
N LEU A 71 -4.77 -17.37 -3.17
CA LEU A 71 -3.50 -18.07 -3.34
C LEU A 71 -2.82 -17.65 -4.64
N ILE A 72 -1.49 -17.51 -4.61
CA ILE A 72 -0.73 -17.19 -5.82
C ILE A 72 -0.52 -18.46 -6.65
N THR A 73 -0.77 -18.35 -7.94
CA THR A 73 -0.47 -19.36 -8.97
C THR A 73 0.60 -18.84 -9.92
N ASP A 74 1.21 -19.75 -10.66
CA ASP A 74 2.08 -19.37 -11.77
C ASP A 74 1.30 -18.65 -12.90
N ALA A 75 2.03 -18.23 -13.94
CA ALA A 75 1.50 -17.56 -15.12
C ALA A 75 0.43 -18.40 -15.88
N GLU A 76 0.43 -19.72 -15.69
CA GLU A 76 -0.48 -20.67 -16.34
C GLU A 76 -1.64 -21.08 -15.41
N GLY A 77 -1.75 -20.47 -14.22
CA GLY A 77 -2.83 -20.73 -13.26
C GLY A 77 -2.63 -21.98 -12.41
N ARG A 78 -1.45 -22.60 -12.41
CA ARG A 78 -1.16 -23.80 -11.61
C ARG A 78 -0.70 -23.38 -10.21
N LYS A 79 -1.15 -24.14 -9.20
CA LYS A 79 -0.64 -23.99 -7.82
C LYS A 79 0.89 -24.09 -7.83
N MET A 80 1.55 -23.07 -7.27
CA MET A 80 3.01 -23.10 -7.11
C MET A 80 3.40 -24.17 -6.10
N SER A 81 4.35 -25.04 -6.47
CA SER A 81 4.91 -26.03 -5.56
C SER A 81 6.35 -26.35 -5.91
N LYS A 82 7.19 -26.59 -4.89
CA LYS A 82 8.60 -26.96 -5.09
C LYS A 82 8.77 -28.16 -6.04
N SER A 83 7.85 -29.11 -5.98
CA SER A 83 7.82 -30.30 -6.85
C SER A 83 7.50 -30.03 -8.32
N LYS A 84 6.91 -28.87 -8.65
CA LYS A 84 6.55 -28.48 -10.02
C LYS A 84 7.52 -27.47 -10.62
N GLU A 85 8.58 -27.11 -9.87
CA GLU A 85 9.61 -26.14 -10.28
C GLU A 85 9.05 -24.79 -10.77
N ASN A 86 7.81 -24.45 -10.40
CA ASN A 86 7.10 -23.24 -10.81
C ASN A 86 6.99 -22.22 -9.66
N VAL A 87 7.86 -22.34 -8.66
CA VAL A 87 7.91 -21.40 -7.53
C VAL A 87 8.81 -20.24 -7.91
N ILE A 88 8.24 -19.04 -7.88
CA ILE A 88 9.02 -17.81 -7.98
C ILE A 88 9.54 -17.48 -6.58
N ASP A 89 10.86 -17.44 -6.40
CA ASP A 89 11.47 -16.97 -5.16
C ASP A 89 11.22 -15.45 -5.03
N PRO A 90 10.51 -14.99 -3.99
CA PRO A 90 10.28 -13.56 -3.78
C PRO A 90 11.58 -12.75 -3.71
N LEU A 91 12.67 -13.32 -3.19
CA LEU A 91 13.94 -12.62 -3.07
C LEU A 91 14.58 -12.34 -4.44
N THR A 92 14.54 -13.30 -5.36
CA THR A 92 15.00 -13.09 -6.73
C THR A 92 14.22 -11.97 -7.42
N VAL A 93 12.90 -11.92 -7.22
CA VAL A 93 12.05 -10.84 -7.77
C VAL A 93 12.38 -9.50 -7.11
N VAL A 94 12.63 -9.47 -5.81
CA VAL A 94 13.02 -8.26 -5.09
C VAL A 94 14.37 -7.74 -5.59
N ASP A 95 15.35 -8.61 -5.81
CA ASP A 95 16.67 -8.24 -6.31
C ASP A 95 16.59 -7.66 -7.74
N GLU A 96 15.70 -8.20 -8.59
CA GLU A 96 15.57 -7.77 -9.97
C GLU A 96 14.67 -6.55 -10.17
N TYR A 97 13.56 -6.47 -9.42
CA TYR A 97 12.49 -5.48 -9.63
C TYR A 97 12.29 -4.49 -8.49
N GLY A 98 12.79 -4.81 -7.30
CA GLY A 98 12.61 -4.04 -6.06
C GLY A 98 11.39 -4.46 -5.25
N SER A 99 11.51 -4.35 -3.92
CA SER A 99 10.46 -4.69 -2.95
C SER A 99 9.15 -3.95 -3.20
N ASP A 100 9.21 -2.65 -3.51
CA ASP A 100 8.01 -1.85 -3.74
C ASP A 100 7.22 -2.32 -4.97
N ALA A 101 7.93 -2.69 -6.05
CA ALA A 101 7.29 -3.20 -7.26
C ALA A 101 6.54 -4.50 -6.97
N LEU A 102 7.15 -5.44 -6.23
CA LEU A 102 6.50 -6.69 -5.83
C LEU A 102 5.29 -6.43 -4.93
N ARG A 103 5.44 -5.59 -3.89
CA ARG A 103 4.37 -5.28 -2.93
C ARG A 103 3.13 -4.70 -3.59
N ILE A 104 3.28 -3.65 -4.40
CA ILE A 104 2.13 -3.03 -5.07
C ILE A 104 1.53 -3.97 -6.13
N THR A 105 2.35 -4.80 -6.79
CA THR A 105 1.83 -5.83 -7.70
C THR A 105 0.90 -6.78 -6.95
N LEU A 106 1.36 -7.37 -5.84
CA LEU A 106 0.54 -8.28 -5.04
C LEU A 106 -0.72 -7.62 -4.51
N ALA A 107 -0.61 -6.38 -4.00
CA ALA A 107 -1.76 -5.62 -3.53
C ALA A 107 -2.77 -5.34 -4.65
N SER A 108 -2.31 -4.97 -5.85
CA SER A 108 -3.18 -4.72 -7.01
C SER A 108 -3.95 -5.96 -7.48
N LEU A 109 -3.44 -7.15 -7.17
CA LEU A 109 -4.01 -8.43 -7.58
C LEU A 109 -5.02 -8.99 -6.58
N THR A 110 -5.25 -8.38 -5.41
CA THR A 110 -6.17 -8.92 -4.38
C THR A 110 -7.66 -8.81 -4.75
N ILE A 111 -8.00 -8.81 -6.03
CA ILE A 111 -9.37 -8.80 -6.54
C ILE A 111 -10.06 -10.12 -6.17
N GLN A 112 -11.39 -10.08 -5.98
CA GLN A 112 -12.20 -11.25 -5.61
C GLN A 112 -11.94 -12.46 -6.53
N GLY A 113 -11.28 -13.47 -5.97
CA GLY A 113 -10.96 -14.74 -6.61
C GLY A 113 -10.14 -15.61 -5.67
N SER A 114 -10.24 -16.94 -5.78
CA SER A 114 -9.44 -17.85 -4.94
C SER A 114 -7.98 -17.90 -5.39
N TYR A 115 -7.68 -17.56 -6.64
CA TYR A 115 -6.35 -17.70 -7.23
C TYR A 115 -5.96 -16.44 -8.00
N ILE A 116 -4.70 -16.04 -7.87
CA ILE A 116 -4.12 -14.91 -8.60
C ILE A 116 -2.89 -15.37 -9.37
N SER A 117 -2.87 -15.11 -10.68
CA SER A 117 -1.72 -15.41 -11.52
C SER A 117 -0.73 -14.25 -11.45
N LEU A 118 0.42 -14.52 -10.85
CA LEU A 118 1.52 -13.57 -10.81
C LEU A 118 2.34 -13.71 -12.10
N SER A 119 2.37 -12.66 -12.91
CA SER A 119 3.24 -12.59 -14.08
C SER A 119 4.34 -11.55 -13.88
N GLU A 120 5.54 -11.90 -14.32
CA GLU A 120 6.71 -11.02 -14.29
C GLU A 120 6.49 -9.71 -15.05
N GLU A 121 5.71 -9.75 -16.13
CA GLU A 121 5.32 -8.57 -16.90
C GLU A 121 4.59 -7.53 -16.04
N ARG A 122 3.70 -7.96 -15.12
CA ARG A 122 3.01 -7.02 -14.22
C ARG A 122 3.98 -6.39 -13.22
N ILE A 123 4.90 -7.19 -12.68
CA ILE A 123 5.93 -6.72 -11.74
C ILE A 123 6.81 -5.67 -12.43
N LYS A 124 7.23 -5.94 -13.67
CA LYS A 124 7.96 -4.98 -14.51
C LYS A 124 7.16 -3.69 -14.75
N GLY A 125 5.86 -3.79 -14.97
CA GLY A 125 4.96 -2.64 -15.07
C GLY A 125 5.01 -1.75 -13.81
N PHE A 126 4.93 -2.36 -12.63
CA PHE A 126 5.01 -1.61 -11.37
C PHE A 126 6.43 -1.13 -11.00
N ARG A 127 7.49 -1.79 -11.47
CA ARG A 127 8.85 -1.23 -11.44
C ARG A 127 8.93 0.06 -12.27
N ASN A 128 8.33 0.09 -13.45
CA ASN A 128 8.27 1.31 -14.27
C ASN A 128 7.45 2.41 -13.58
N PHE A 129 6.41 2.03 -12.84
CA PHE A 129 5.66 2.97 -11.99
C PHE A 129 6.53 3.56 -10.88
N ALA A 130 7.32 2.75 -10.18
CA ALA A 130 8.29 3.25 -9.21
C ALA A 130 9.26 4.27 -9.84
N ASN A 131 9.78 3.97 -11.03
CA ASN A 131 10.63 4.91 -11.78
C ASN A 131 9.90 6.20 -12.14
N LYS A 132 8.62 6.14 -12.53
CA LYS A 132 7.79 7.31 -12.81
C LYS A 132 7.61 8.18 -11.56
N ILE A 133 7.34 7.58 -10.40
CA ILE A 133 7.26 8.25 -9.10
C ILE A 133 8.58 8.94 -8.76
N TRP A 134 9.71 8.26 -8.95
CA TRP A 134 11.02 8.85 -8.74
C TRP A 134 11.26 10.08 -9.62
N ASN A 135 10.97 9.96 -10.91
CA ASN A 135 11.19 11.02 -11.89
C ASN A 135 10.34 12.26 -11.59
N VAL A 136 9.05 12.10 -11.28
CA VAL A 136 8.20 13.23 -10.91
C VAL A 136 8.65 13.86 -9.59
N SER A 137 9.11 13.06 -8.63
CA SER A 137 9.60 13.58 -7.35
C SER A 137 10.90 14.35 -7.51
N ARG A 138 11.84 13.86 -8.32
CA ARG A 138 13.07 14.57 -8.70
C ARG A 138 12.76 15.92 -9.37
N PHE A 139 11.80 15.94 -10.29
CA PHE A 139 11.33 17.18 -10.91
C PHE A 139 10.77 18.14 -9.87
N SER A 140 9.92 17.66 -8.96
CA SER A 140 9.32 18.48 -7.91
C SER A 140 10.34 19.06 -6.96
N ILE A 141 11.22 18.23 -6.39
CA ILE A 141 12.27 18.66 -5.44
C ILE A 141 13.15 19.75 -6.08
N MET A 142 13.55 19.57 -7.34
CA MET A 142 14.34 20.59 -8.06
C MET A 142 13.60 21.92 -8.20
N ASN A 143 12.30 21.89 -8.49
CA ASN A 143 11.47 23.09 -8.64
C ASN A 143 10.95 23.66 -7.31
N LEU A 144 11.19 22.98 -6.20
CA LEU A 144 10.82 23.39 -4.84
C LEU A 144 12.04 23.80 -4.00
N ALA A 145 13.23 23.90 -4.60
CA ALA A 145 14.46 24.26 -3.87
C ALA A 145 14.39 25.64 -3.18
N ASP A 146 13.62 26.59 -3.74
CA ASP A 146 13.36 27.92 -3.18
C ASP A 146 11.98 28.03 -2.50
N PHE A 147 11.27 26.91 -2.34
CA PHE A 147 9.94 26.87 -1.73
C PHE A 147 10.03 26.66 -0.22
N ASN A 148 9.30 27.48 0.54
CA ASN A 148 9.16 27.30 1.99
C ASN A 148 7.70 27.50 2.40
N ILE A 149 7.06 26.42 2.84
CA ILE A 149 5.65 26.40 3.26
C ILE A 149 5.32 27.46 4.32
N ASN A 150 6.24 27.76 5.23
CA ASN A 150 6.04 28.74 6.30
C ASN A 150 6.01 30.19 5.80
N THR A 151 6.51 30.43 4.58
CA THR A 151 6.52 31.76 3.95
C THR A 151 5.35 31.99 3.00
N ILE A 152 4.54 30.96 2.75
CA ILE A 152 3.43 31.02 1.79
C ILE A 152 2.20 31.69 2.43
N GLU A 153 1.87 32.87 1.91
CA GLU A 153 0.61 33.55 2.20
C GLU A 153 -0.54 32.96 1.36
N LYS A 154 -1.25 31.97 1.93
CA LYS A 154 -2.31 31.22 1.22
C LYS A 154 -3.40 32.10 0.59
N ASN A 155 -3.72 33.24 1.21
CA ASN A 155 -4.69 34.22 0.70
C ASN A 155 -4.23 34.97 -0.57
N LYS A 156 -2.92 35.01 -0.84
CA LYS A 156 -2.37 35.64 -2.06
C LYS A 156 -2.28 34.69 -3.24
N LEU A 157 -2.44 33.38 -3.03
CA LEU A 157 -2.33 32.37 -4.08
C LEU A 157 -3.46 32.54 -5.11
N LYS A 158 -3.10 32.47 -6.39
CA LYS A 158 -4.03 32.63 -7.52
C LYS A 158 -4.12 31.33 -8.28
N MET A 159 -4.98 30.44 -7.78
CA MET A 159 -5.18 29.12 -8.38
C MET A 159 -5.81 29.21 -9.77
N THR A 160 -5.15 28.59 -10.73
CA THR A 160 -5.67 28.38 -12.08
C THR A 160 -6.73 27.27 -12.10
N LEU A 161 -7.37 27.05 -13.25
CA LEU A 161 -8.28 25.92 -13.43
C LEU A 161 -7.55 24.58 -13.25
N ALA A 162 -6.32 24.46 -13.76
CA ALA A 162 -5.50 23.25 -13.61
C ALA A 162 -5.20 22.95 -12.13
N ASP A 163 -4.90 23.98 -11.33
CA ASP A 163 -4.64 23.85 -9.89
C ASP A 163 -5.88 23.37 -9.13
N LYS A 164 -7.05 23.95 -9.44
CA LYS A 164 -8.32 23.54 -8.83
C LYS A 164 -8.69 22.10 -9.24
N TRP A 165 -8.47 21.76 -10.50
CA TRP A 165 -8.73 20.44 -11.04
C TRP A 165 -7.88 19.38 -10.33
N ILE A 166 -6.56 19.54 -10.24
CA ILE A 166 -5.72 18.50 -9.61
C ILE A 166 -6.03 18.32 -8.13
N ILE A 167 -6.36 19.40 -7.39
CA ILE A 167 -6.77 19.27 -5.99
C ILE A 167 -8.10 18.53 -5.89
N SER A 168 -9.06 18.83 -6.77
CA SER A 168 -10.33 18.11 -6.80
C SER A 168 -10.12 16.62 -7.04
N ARG A 169 -9.25 16.26 -7.99
CA ARG A 169 -8.92 14.87 -8.29
C ARG A 169 -8.17 14.18 -7.17
N LEU A 170 -7.21 14.88 -6.56
CA LEU A 170 -6.48 14.38 -5.40
C LEU A 170 -7.43 14.05 -4.25
N ASN A 171 -8.35 14.95 -3.92
CA ASN A 171 -9.33 14.73 -2.85
C ASN A 171 -10.29 13.57 -3.17
N GLU A 172 -10.71 13.44 -4.43
CA GLU A 172 -11.51 12.29 -4.89
C GLU A 172 -10.73 10.97 -4.70
N SER A 173 -9.46 10.94 -5.09
CA SER A 173 -8.58 9.79 -4.94
C SER A 173 -8.30 9.46 -3.47
N ILE A 174 -8.02 10.45 -2.62
CA ILE A 174 -7.84 10.26 -1.16
C ILE A 174 -9.08 9.59 -0.57
N LYS A 175 -10.27 10.11 -0.88
CA LYS A 175 -11.53 9.56 -0.37
C LYS A 175 -11.70 8.10 -0.81
N LYS A 176 -11.60 7.82 -2.12
CA LYS A 176 -11.74 6.45 -2.66
C LYS A 176 -10.74 5.49 -2.04
N CYS A 177 -9.47 5.88 -1.95
CA CYS A 177 -8.44 5.02 -1.37
C CYS A 177 -8.72 4.73 0.11
N THR A 178 -9.13 5.75 0.87
CA THR A 178 -9.47 5.58 2.28
C THR A 178 -10.66 4.63 2.46
N ASP A 179 -11.72 4.82 1.67
CA ASP A 179 -12.90 3.96 1.69
C ASP A 179 -12.53 2.51 1.32
N TYR A 180 -11.72 2.32 0.27
CA TYR A 180 -11.26 0.99 -0.13
C TYR A 180 -10.37 0.31 0.92
N LEU A 181 -9.47 1.04 1.58
CA LEU A 181 -8.64 0.48 2.65
C LEU A 181 -9.48 0.07 3.86
N ASN A 182 -10.49 0.86 4.24
CA ASN A 182 -11.43 0.52 5.31
C ASN A 182 -12.25 -0.75 4.99
N GLU A 183 -12.51 -1.00 3.72
CA GLU A 183 -13.24 -2.18 3.23
C GLU A 183 -12.33 -3.37 2.85
N TYR A 184 -11.02 -3.31 3.14
CA TYR A 184 -10.03 -4.32 2.75
C TYR A 184 -9.92 -4.56 1.22
N LYS A 185 -10.30 -3.57 0.42
CA LYS A 185 -10.23 -3.55 -1.05
C LYS A 185 -8.88 -3.00 -1.53
N PHE A 186 -7.80 -3.70 -1.18
CA PHE A 186 -6.43 -3.25 -1.45
C PHE A 186 -6.12 -3.11 -2.94
N GLY A 187 -6.70 -3.95 -3.79
CA GLY A 187 -6.54 -3.90 -5.24
C GLY A 187 -7.12 -2.63 -5.85
N GLU A 188 -8.32 -2.25 -5.43
CA GLU A 188 -9.01 -1.04 -5.83
C GLU A 188 -8.30 0.22 -5.32
N ALA A 189 -7.78 0.19 -4.10
CA ALA A 189 -6.95 1.27 -3.56
C ALA A 189 -5.66 1.45 -4.37
N ALA A 190 -4.90 0.37 -4.61
CA ALA A 190 -3.66 0.42 -5.40
C ALA A 190 -3.91 0.93 -6.83
N LYS A 191 -4.99 0.46 -7.48
CA LYS A 191 -5.40 0.92 -8.80
C LYS A 191 -5.75 2.41 -8.83
N THR A 192 -6.51 2.89 -7.85
CA THR A 192 -6.91 4.31 -7.74
C THR A 192 -5.68 5.21 -7.63
N ILE A 193 -4.72 4.85 -6.79
CA ILE A 193 -3.49 5.64 -6.61
C ILE A 193 -2.63 5.62 -7.87
N TYR A 194 -2.50 4.45 -8.52
CA TYR A 194 -1.80 4.31 -9.78
C TYR A 194 -2.39 5.23 -10.86
N GLU A 195 -3.71 5.17 -11.05
CA GLU A 195 -4.41 5.97 -12.08
C GLU A 195 -4.27 7.47 -11.82
N PHE A 196 -4.44 7.91 -10.57
CA PHE A 196 -4.24 9.32 -10.20
C PHE A 196 -2.79 9.77 -10.47
N THR A 197 -1.81 9.00 -9.97
CA THR A 197 -0.40 9.38 -10.04
C THR A 197 0.09 9.42 -11.48
N TRP A 198 -0.24 8.39 -12.27
CA TRP A 198 0.21 8.28 -13.65
C TRP A 198 -0.56 9.23 -14.57
N ASN A 199 -1.89 9.03 -14.65
CA ASN A 199 -2.69 9.60 -15.71
C ASN A 199 -3.07 11.04 -15.44
N GLU A 200 -3.11 11.49 -14.19
CA GLU A 200 -3.60 12.83 -13.85
C GLU A 200 -2.48 13.74 -13.35
N PHE A 201 -1.73 13.27 -12.37
CA PHE A 201 -0.63 14.05 -11.82
C PHE A 201 0.53 14.16 -12.82
N CYS A 202 1.08 13.03 -13.25
CA CYS A 202 2.26 13.06 -14.12
C CYS A 202 1.95 13.47 -15.56
N ASP A 203 0.94 12.88 -16.20
CA ASP A 203 0.71 13.07 -17.63
C ASP A 203 0.07 14.43 -17.96
N TRP A 204 -0.68 15.02 -17.03
CA TRP A 204 -1.35 16.31 -17.23
C TRP A 204 -0.81 17.42 -16.33
N TYR A 205 -0.95 17.27 -15.00
CA TYR A 205 -0.70 18.41 -14.11
C TYR A 205 0.75 18.90 -14.15
N ILE A 206 1.72 17.98 -14.13
CA ILE A 206 3.14 18.30 -14.26
C ILE A 206 3.42 19.06 -15.57
N GLU A 207 2.82 18.65 -16.68
CA GLU A 207 3.00 19.32 -17.96
C GLU A 207 2.38 20.73 -17.97
N PHE A 208 1.21 20.91 -17.34
CA PHE A 208 0.54 22.20 -17.25
C PHE A 208 1.31 23.24 -16.42
N ILE A 209 2.04 22.82 -15.39
CA ILE A 209 2.73 23.75 -14.50
C ILE A 209 4.15 24.11 -14.95
N LYS A 210 4.78 23.37 -15.86
CA LYS A 210 6.15 23.67 -16.35
C LYS A 210 6.35 25.13 -16.77
N PRO A 211 5.50 25.75 -17.61
CA PRO A 211 5.67 27.15 -17.99
C PRO A 211 5.62 28.11 -16.81
N ARG A 212 4.80 27.79 -15.81
CA ARG A 212 4.59 28.61 -14.60
C ARG A 212 5.74 28.48 -13.61
N LEU A 213 6.43 27.34 -13.60
CA LEU A 213 7.60 27.09 -12.74
C LEU A 213 8.88 27.74 -13.29
N TYR A 214 9.03 27.80 -14.62
CA TYR A 214 10.24 28.31 -15.29
C TYR A 214 10.22 29.81 -15.59
N GLN A 215 9.09 30.49 -15.32
CA GLN A 215 8.97 31.93 -15.56
C GLN A 215 9.39 32.74 -14.33
N GLU A 216 10.04 33.88 -14.56
CA GLU A 216 10.57 34.76 -13.50
C GLU A 216 9.69 36.00 -13.24
N LYS A 217 8.67 36.23 -14.07
CA LYS A 217 7.91 37.50 -14.09
C LYS A 217 6.85 37.57 -13.01
N ASP A 218 6.01 36.54 -12.91
CA ASP A 218 4.91 36.46 -11.94
C ASP A 218 5.28 35.53 -10.78
N LYS A 219 5.84 36.12 -9.71
CA LYS A 219 6.21 35.38 -8.51
C LYS A 219 5.03 34.71 -7.82
N ILE A 220 3.84 35.31 -7.87
CA ILE A 220 2.64 34.77 -7.20
C ILE A 220 2.15 33.54 -7.95
N GLU A 221 2.14 33.59 -9.29
CA GLU A 221 1.77 32.46 -10.12
C GLU A 221 2.73 31.28 -9.92
N ARG A 222 4.04 31.54 -9.92
CA ARG A 222 5.07 30.52 -9.67
C ARG A 222 4.93 29.91 -8.27
N GLN A 223 4.78 30.75 -7.24
CA GLN A 223 4.55 30.29 -5.87
C GLN A 223 3.26 29.46 -5.73
N THR A 224 2.20 29.83 -6.47
CA THR A 224 0.97 29.03 -6.49
C THR A 224 1.21 27.65 -7.10
N ALA A 225 1.90 27.57 -8.23
CA ALA A 225 2.25 26.29 -8.85
C ALA A 225 3.14 25.43 -7.93
N GLN A 226 4.13 26.03 -7.26
CA GLN A 226 4.98 25.33 -6.28
C GLN A 226 4.18 24.78 -5.10
N TYR A 227 3.29 25.59 -4.52
CA TYR A 227 2.45 25.18 -3.39
C TYR A 227 1.54 24.00 -3.76
N ILE A 228 0.93 24.03 -4.94
CA ILE A 228 0.05 22.93 -5.39
C ILE A 228 0.87 21.69 -5.78
N LEU A 229 2.02 21.85 -6.42
CA LEU A 229 2.92 20.73 -6.69
C LEU A 229 3.35 20.03 -5.40
N TRP A 230 3.73 20.80 -4.38
CA TRP A 230 4.14 20.29 -3.08
C TRP A 230 3.02 19.50 -2.41
N ILE A 231 1.82 20.09 -2.25
CA ILE A 231 0.71 19.39 -1.57
C ILE A 231 0.25 18.15 -2.35
N THR A 232 0.27 18.20 -3.68
CA THR A 232 -0.08 17.04 -4.51
C THR A 232 0.94 15.92 -4.38
N LEU A 233 2.25 16.23 -4.43
CA LEU A 233 3.28 15.21 -4.26
C LEU A 233 3.24 14.62 -2.84
N GLU A 234 3.19 15.46 -1.80
CA GLU A 234 3.16 15.05 -0.40
C GLU A 234 2.01 14.05 -0.13
N ASN A 235 0.80 14.36 -0.58
CA ASN A 235 -0.36 13.49 -0.37
C ASN A 235 -0.28 12.23 -1.23
N THR A 236 0.27 12.31 -2.44
CA THR A 236 0.54 11.12 -3.27
C THR A 236 1.47 10.14 -2.56
N LEU A 237 2.55 10.64 -1.94
CA LEU A 237 3.50 9.80 -1.21
C LEU A 237 2.85 9.14 0.00
N ARG A 238 2.04 9.88 0.77
CA ARG A 238 1.27 9.33 1.91
C ARG A 238 0.33 8.22 1.48
N LEU A 239 -0.38 8.38 0.35
CA LEU A 239 -1.26 7.35 -0.19
C LEU A 239 -0.50 6.12 -0.68
N LEU A 240 0.67 6.30 -1.28
CA LEU A 240 1.51 5.20 -1.78
C LEU A 240 2.21 4.42 -0.67
N HIS A 241 2.51 5.04 0.46
CA HIS A 241 3.37 4.47 1.50
C HIS A 241 2.97 3.07 2.01
N PRO A 242 1.68 2.75 2.25
CA PRO A 242 1.27 1.39 2.62
C PRO A 242 1.68 0.31 1.59
N PHE A 243 1.75 0.68 0.32
CA PHE A 243 2.08 -0.20 -0.80
C PHE A 243 3.57 -0.19 -1.15
N MET A 244 4.18 1.00 -1.21
CA MET A 244 5.54 1.25 -1.69
C MET A 244 6.38 2.01 -0.63
N PRO A 245 6.64 1.42 0.54
CA PRO A 245 7.25 2.12 1.67
C PRO A 245 8.68 2.59 1.41
N PHE A 246 9.49 1.88 0.62
CA PHE A 246 10.92 2.20 0.51
C PHE A 246 11.17 3.46 -0.33
N ILE A 247 10.59 3.51 -1.53
CA ILE A 247 10.73 4.66 -2.43
C ILE A 247 10.02 5.89 -1.87
N THR A 248 8.86 5.72 -1.22
CA THR A 248 8.13 6.85 -0.65
C THR A 248 8.88 7.46 0.52
N GLU A 249 9.49 6.65 1.39
CA GLU A 249 10.34 7.14 2.48
C GLU A 249 11.60 7.83 1.96
N GLU A 250 12.29 7.24 0.99
CA GLU A 250 13.49 7.83 0.38
C GLU A 250 13.21 9.19 -0.29
N ILE A 251 12.03 9.35 -0.89
CA ILE A 251 11.60 10.63 -1.45
C ILE A 251 11.22 11.61 -0.32
N TRP A 252 10.53 11.13 0.71
CA TRP A 252 10.05 11.97 1.83
C TRP A 252 11.19 12.63 2.61
N GLN A 253 12.33 11.95 2.73
CA GLN A 253 13.52 12.47 3.43
C GLN A 253 14.27 13.56 2.66
N LYS A 254 13.92 13.84 1.39
CA LYS A 254 14.59 14.82 0.52
C LYS A 254 13.78 16.09 0.35
#